data_AF-K1SEA3-F1
#
_entry.id   AF-K1SEA3-F1
#
_cell.length_a   1.000
_cell.length_b   1.000
_cell.length_c   1.000
_cell.angle_alpha   90.00
_cell.angle_beta   90.00
_cell.angle_gamma   90.00
#
_symmetry.space_group_name_H-M   'P 1'
#
loop_
_entity.id
_entity.type
_entity.pdbx_description
1 polymer ?
#
loop_
_entity_poly.entity_id
_entity_poly.type
_entity_poly.pdbx_seq_one_letter_code
_entity_poly.pdbx_strand_id
1 'polypeptide(L)'
;MGIMAGIGTVIADDPMLNVRVEGWKSPIRILCDSGLRIPLDGQIVKSAGKYRTIVAYADSENTEAKRKRLHEMGVETICCPDENNQVDLKKLMKYLGEEGIDSILLEGGGTLNDSALRAGIVQEVQAFIAPKLFGGMNSKTPVEGIGVRFPSEAVKLKCTDICQIGEDIRITCQVCGKDRRSHVYRNRRRERNNPLYTADRRIRSSGSESEKSTGRHKDW
;
A
#
# COMPACT_ATOMS: atom_id res chain seq x y z
N MET A 1 17.96 1.54 2.65
CA MET A 1 17.05 2.64 2.29
C MET A 1 16.97 2.88 0.78
N GLY A 2 15.74 2.99 0.26
CA GLY A 2 15.41 3.45 -1.08
C GLY A 2 14.53 4.70 -1.08
N ILE A 3 14.34 5.30 -2.26
CA ILE A 3 13.38 6.35 -2.54
C ILE A 3 12.46 5.85 -3.66
N MET A 4 11.14 5.98 -3.45
CA MET A 4 10.14 5.50 -4.40
C MET A 4 9.35 6.66 -4.99
N ALA A 5 9.21 6.65 -6.32
CA ALA A 5 8.38 7.59 -7.04
C ALA A 5 7.56 6.90 -8.16
N GLY A 6 6.41 7.48 -8.47
CA GLY A 6 5.58 7.09 -9.60
C GLY A 6 6.09 7.75 -10.88
N ILE A 7 5.95 7.03 -11.99
CA ILE A 7 6.41 7.52 -13.30
C ILE A 7 5.80 8.86 -13.72
N GLY A 8 4.58 9.17 -13.31
CA GLY A 8 3.94 10.47 -13.62
C GLY A 8 4.75 11.66 -13.11
N THR A 9 5.30 11.57 -11.89
CA THR A 9 6.17 12.59 -11.30
C THR A 9 7.50 12.67 -12.04
N VAL A 10 8.09 11.53 -12.38
CA VAL A 10 9.37 11.49 -13.11
C VAL A 10 9.27 12.15 -14.48
N ILE A 11 8.18 11.89 -15.21
CA ILE A 11 7.95 12.52 -16.52
C ILE A 11 7.70 14.02 -16.39
N ALA A 12 6.96 14.45 -15.36
CA ALA A 12 6.61 15.85 -15.18
C ALA A 12 7.81 16.72 -14.78
N ASP A 13 8.66 16.20 -13.88
CA ASP A 13 9.66 17.01 -13.18
C ASP A 13 11.11 16.68 -13.56
N ASP A 14 11.35 15.56 -14.27
CA ASP A 14 12.68 15.01 -14.56
C ASP A 14 13.65 15.07 -13.35
N PRO A 15 13.26 14.50 -12.18
CA PRO A 15 14.03 14.65 -10.95
C PRO A 15 15.29 13.77 -10.97
N MET A 16 16.27 14.11 -10.13
CA MET A 16 17.46 13.25 -9.96
C MET A 16 17.28 12.16 -8.89
N LEU A 17 16.39 12.41 -7.90
CA LEU A 17 16.13 11.58 -6.72
C LEU A 17 17.40 11.14 -5.98
N ASN A 18 18.33 12.08 -5.77
CA ASN A 18 19.61 11.86 -5.10
C ASN A 18 19.78 12.81 -3.90
N VAL A 19 20.64 12.43 -2.97
CA VAL A 19 21.04 13.32 -1.87
C VAL A 19 22.06 14.33 -2.41
N ARG A 20 21.84 15.61 -2.08
CA ARG A 20 22.71 16.73 -2.48
C ARG A 20 23.55 17.28 -1.32
N VAL A 21 23.51 16.61 -0.18
CA VAL A 21 24.31 16.94 1.00
C VAL A 21 25.62 16.15 0.93
N GLU A 22 26.75 16.84 1.09
CA GLU A 22 28.08 16.23 1.03
C GLU A 22 28.30 15.19 2.14
N GLY A 23 28.96 14.09 1.81
CA GLY A 23 29.22 12.98 2.74
C GLY A 23 28.05 12.01 2.94
N TRP A 24 26.87 12.29 2.37
CA TRP A 24 25.70 11.42 2.49
C TRP A 24 25.53 10.51 1.29
N LYS A 25 25.18 9.24 1.56
CA LYS A 25 24.88 8.26 0.52
C LYS A 25 23.49 8.51 -0.07
N SER A 26 23.40 8.52 -1.40
CA SER A 26 22.10 8.59 -2.08
C SER A 26 21.34 7.26 -1.96
N PRO A 27 20.00 7.31 -1.83
CA PRO A 27 19.17 6.11 -1.77
C PRO A 27 19.14 5.35 -3.11
N ILE A 28 18.76 4.08 -3.06
CA ILE A 28 18.38 3.33 -4.26
C ILE A 28 17.10 3.93 -4.82
N ARG A 29 17.06 4.25 -6.11
CA ARG A 29 15.90 4.85 -6.77
C ARG A 29 14.97 3.76 -7.26
N ILE A 30 13.70 3.80 -6.85
CA ILE A 30 12.70 2.79 -7.17
C ILE A 30 11.56 3.48 -7.89
N LEU A 31 11.29 3.11 -9.14
CA LEU A 31 10.26 3.73 -9.95
C LEU A 31 9.12 2.77 -10.22
N CYS A 32 7.89 3.18 -9.92
CA CYS A 32 6.69 2.46 -10.29
C CYS A 32 6.19 2.95 -11.65
N ASP A 33 6.37 2.12 -12.67
CA ASP A 33 6.09 2.44 -14.07
C ASP A 33 5.47 1.23 -14.80
N SER A 34 4.17 1.03 -14.61
CA SER A 34 3.44 -0.13 -15.14
C SER A 34 3.69 -0.38 -16.63
N GLY A 35 3.78 0.67 -17.45
CA GLY A 35 3.99 0.60 -18.90
C GLY A 35 5.42 0.91 -19.35
N LEU A 36 6.39 0.94 -18.43
CA LEU A 36 7.79 1.23 -18.71
C LEU A 36 7.99 2.51 -19.55
N ARG A 37 7.24 3.57 -19.26
CA ARG A 37 7.22 4.86 -19.97
C ARG A 37 8.42 5.76 -19.69
N ILE A 38 9.26 5.45 -18.70
CA ILE A 38 10.45 6.23 -18.33
C ILE A 38 11.26 6.71 -19.55
N PRO A 39 11.56 8.01 -19.68
CA PRO A 39 12.37 8.53 -20.78
C PRO A 39 13.82 8.05 -20.68
N LEU A 40 14.36 7.53 -21.79
CA LEU A 40 15.76 7.06 -21.84
C LEU A 40 16.76 8.20 -21.67
N ASP A 41 16.36 9.42 -22.03
CA ASP A 41 17.13 10.64 -21.93
C ASP A 41 16.90 11.43 -20.63
N GLY A 42 16.06 10.92 -19.72
CA GLY A 42 15.81 11.53 -18.41
C GLY A 42 17.03 11.46 -17.48
N GLN A 43 17.10 12.38 -16.52
CA GLN A 43 18.19 12.49 -15.55
C GLN A 43 18.40 11.19 -14.76
N ILE A 44 17.33 10.50 -14.39
CA ILE A 44 17.42 9.22 -13.65
C ILE A 44 18.15 8.15 -14.45
N VAL A 45 17.78 7.97 -15.73
CA VAL A 45 18.35 6.93 -16.59
C VAL A 45 19.81 7.27 -16.91
N LYS A 46 20.10 8.51 -17.31
CA LYS A 46 21.47 8.97 -17.60
C LYS A 46 22.42 8.82 -16.42
N SER A 47 21.91 8.87 -15.19
CA SER A 47 22.71 8.76 -13.96
C SER A 47 22.64 7.38 -13.29
N ALA A 48 22.02 6.37 -13.92
CA ALA A 48 21.85 5.04 -13.34
C ALA A 48 23.17 4.31 -13.05
N GLY A 49 24.22 4.56 -13.84
CA GLY A 49 25.57 4.06 -13.55
C GLY A 49 26.19 4.63 -12.26
N LYS A 50 25.68 5.75 -11.74
CA LYS A 50 26.14 6.37 -10.48
C LYS A 50 25.21 6.06 -9.30
N TYR A 51 23.91 6.05 -9.53
CA TYR A 51 22.91 5.79 -8.50
C TYR A 51 22.04 4.61 -8.93
N ARG A 52 22.12 3.50 -8.18
CA ARG A 52 21.35 2.28 -8.45
C ARG A 52 19.87 2.62 -8.64
N THR A 53 19.31 2.17 -9.76
CA THR A 53 17.92 2.44 -10.16
C THR A 53 17.23 1.13 -10.50
N ILE A 54 16.06 0.92 -9.89
CA ILE A 54 15.16 -0.20 -10.13
C ILE A 54 13.85 0.35 -10.69
N VAL A 55 13.43 -0.13 -11.86
CA VAL A 55 12.13 0.20 -12.46
C VAL A 55 11.20 -1.01 -12.37
N ALA A 56 10.16 -0.88 -11.57
CA ALA A 56 9.08 -1.86 -11.46
C ALA A 56 8.03 -1.60 -12.54
N TYR A 57 7.69 -2.64 -13.30
CA TYR A 57 6.73 -2.57 -14.40
C TYR A 57 5.76 -3.75 -14.37
N ALA A 58 4.69 -3.64 -15.17
CA ALA A 58 3.61 -4.63 -15.23
C ALA A 58 3.35 -5.16 -16.64
N ASP A 59 3.56 -4.33 -17.68
CA ASP A 59 3.42 -4.75 -19.09
C ASP A 59 4.62 -5.60 -19.53
N SER A 60 4.41 -6.90 -19.71
CA SER A 60 5.43 -7.84 -20.17
C SER A 60 5.48 -8.04 -21.69
N GLU A 61 4.46 -7.63 -22.44
CA GLU A 61 4.34 -8.00 -23.86
C GLU A 61 5.06 -6.99 -24.77
N ASN A 62 5.04 -5.69 -24.43
CA ASN A 62 5.55 -4.63 -25.31
C ASN A 62 6.80 -3.92 -24.79
N THR A 63 7.52 -4.51 -23.83
CA THR A 63 8.59 -3.81 -23.10
C THR A 63 10.00 -4.32 -23.35
N GLU A 64 10.20 -5.43 -24.07
CA GLU A 64 11.50 -6.11 -24.16
C GLU A 64 12.62 -5.25 -24.77
N ALA A 65 12.36 -4.59 -25.91
CA ALA A 65 13.35 -3.72 -26.54
C ALA A 65 13.75 -2.54 -25.64
N LYS A 66 12.79 -2.00 -24.87
CA LYS A 66 13.04 -0.87 -23.96
C LYS A 66 13.76 -1.32 -22.69
N ARG A 67 13.41 -2.49 -22.12
CA ARG A 67 14.13 -3.15 -21.02
C ARG A 67 15.59 -3.35 -21.36
N LYS A 68 15.89 -3.87 -22.55
CA LYS A 68 17.28 -4.08 -22.99
C LYS A 68 18.08 -2.77 -22.98
N ARG A 69 17.53 -1.70 -23.55
CA ARG A 69 18.16 -0.36 -23.54
C ARG A 69 18.35 0.18 -22.13
N LEU A 70 17.35 0.04 -21.26
CA LEU A 70 17.46 0.44 -19.86
C LEU A 70 18.59 -0.30 -19.14
N HIS A 71 18.68 -1.62 -19.34
CA HIS A 71 19.73 -2.44 -18.77
C HIS A 71 21.13 -2.06 -19.27
N GLU A 72 21.27 -1.77 -20.58
CA GLU A 72 22.52 -1.24 -21.16
C GLU A 72 22.94 0.10 -20.53
N MET A 73 21.98 0.89 -20.04
CA MET A 73 22.21 2.15 -19.33
C MET A 73 22.41 1.98 -17.81
N GLY A 74 22.41 0.74 -17.29
CA GLY A 74 22.60 0.43 -15.87
C GLY A 74 21.32 0.51 -15.03
N VAL A 75 20.15 0.51 -15.66
CA VAL A 75 18.85 0.46 -14.96
C VAL A 75 18.42 -1.00 -14.79
N GLU A 76 18.16 -1.41 -13.55
CA GLU A 76 17.56 -2.69 -13.20
C GLU A 76 16.05 -2.63 -13.45
N THR A 77 15.43 -3.74 -13.86
CA THR A 77 13.98 -3.81 -14.09
C THR A 77 13.38 -5.04 -13.43
N ILE A 78 12.16 -4.91 -12.90
CA ILE A 78 11.41 -6.02 -12.27
C ILE A 78 9.96 -6.04 -12.73
N CYS A 79 9.51 -7.19 -13.23
CA CYS A 79 8.13 -7.42 -13.63
C CYS A 79 7.30 -7.87 -12.42
N CYS A 80 6.29 -7.10 -12.04
CA CYS A 80 5.41 -7.45 -10.92
C CYS A 80 3.98 -6.96 -11.15
N PRO A 81 3.24 -7.53 -12.12
CA PRO A 81 1.86 -7.13 -12.40
C PRO A 81 0.90 -7.55 -11.29
N ASP A 82 -0.10 -6.70 -11.03
CA ASP A 82 -1.35 -7.02 -10.35
C ASP A 82 -2.42 -7.48 -11.36
N GLU A 83 -3.64 -7.72 -10.88
CA GLU A 83 -4.77 -8.17 -11.71
C GLU A 83 -5.24 -7.12 -12.75
N ASN A 84 -4.81 -5.86 -12.63
CA ASN A 84 -5.19 -4.75 -13.49
C ASN A 84 -4.02 -4.24 -14.36
N ASN A 85 -2.97 -5.05 -14.54
CA ASN A 85 -1.73 -4.67 -15.22
C ASN A 85 -1.10 -3.39 -14.64
N GLN A 86 -1.23 -3.18 -13.34
CA GLN A 86 -0.48 -2.19 -12.57
C GLN A 86 0.62 -2.87 -11.77
N VAL A 87 1.57 -2.08 -11.28
CA VAL A 87 2.61 -2.60 -10.38
C VAL A 87 1.97 -3.07 -9.06
N ASP A 88 2.11 -4.37 -8.75
CA ASP A 88 1.73 -4.95 -7.47
C ASP A 88 2.74 -4.52 -6.40
N LEU A 89 2.35 -3.51 -5.63
CA LEU A 89 3.21 -2.93 -4.59
C LEU A 89 3.58 -3.94 -3.50
N LYS A 90 2.75 -4.95 -3.22
CA LYS A 90 3.08 -5.96 -2.19
C LYS A 90 4.16 -6.92 -2.69
N LYS A 91 4.06 -7.36 -3.96
CA LYS A 91 5.13 -8.15 -4.59
C LYS A 91 6.42 -7.34 -4.69
N LEU A 92 6.31 -6.05 -5.06
CA LEU A 92 7.45 -5.15 -5.10
C LEU A 92 8.11 -5.01 -3.71
N MET A 93 7.35 -4.80 -2.63
CA MET A 93 7.92 -4.72 -1.27
C MET A 93 8.66 -6.00 -0.88
N LYS A 94 8.12 -7.18 -1.23
CA LYS A 94 8.77 -8.46 -0.96
C LYS A 94 10.11 -8.57 -1.68
N TYR A 95 10.13 -8.28 -2.98
CA TYR A 95 11.35 -8.28 -3.79
C TYR A 95 12.40 -7.30 -3.22
N LEU A 96 12.01 -6.07 -2.92
CA LEU A 96 12.93 -5.07 -2.38
C LEU A 96 13.50 -5.48 -1.01
N GLY A 97 12.70 -6.14 -0.17
CA GLY A 97 13.18 -6.71 1.10
C GLY A 97 14.20 -7.84 0.89
N GLU A 98 13.97 -8.72 -0.09
CA GLU A 98 14.92 -9.78 -0.49
C GLU A 98 16.25 -9.19 -1.02
N GLU A 99 16.19 -8.03 -1.68
CA GLU A 99 17.35 -7.24 -2.12
C GLU A 99 18.04 -6.44 -1.00
N GLY A 100 17.61 -6.62 0.26
CA GLY A 100 18.19 -5.94 1.43
C GLY A 100 17.76 -4.48 1.59
N ILE A 101 16.67 -4.06 0.95
CA ILE A 101 16.11 -2.71 1.08
C ILE A 101 15.05 -2.71 2.19
N ASP A 102 15.48 -2.32 3.38
CA ASP A 102 14.71 -2.35 4.63
C ASP A 102 13.76 -1.16 4.86
N SER A 103 13.93 -0.08 4.11
CA SER A 103 13.26 1.21 4.32
C SER A 103 13.11 1.95 3.01
N ILE A 104 11.97 2.62 2.81
CA ILE A 104 11.66 3.36 1.58
C ILE A 104 11.00 4.68 1.94
N LEU A 105 11.56 5.78 1.42
CA LEU A 105 10.87 7.07 1.38
C LEU A 105 9.99 7.11 0.13
N LEU A 106 8.67 7.11 0.31
CA LEU A 106 7.71 7.25 -0.78
C LEU A 106 7.38 8.73 -1.00
N GLU A 107 7.89 9.34 -2.06
CA GLU A 107 7.63 10.77 -2.37
C GLU A 107 6.39 10.98 -3.26
N GLY A 108 5.74 9.90 -3.71
CA GLY A 108 4.51 9.94 -4.51
C GLY A 108 4.75 9.85 -6.01
N GLY A 109 3.95 10.43 -6.91
CA GLY A 109 2.84 11.37 -6.65
C GLY A 109 1.54 10.75 -6.11
N GLY A 110 0.48 11.56 -6.10
CA GLY A 110 -0.76 11.27 -5.38
C GLY A 110 -1.45 9.94 -5.73
N THR A 111 -1.40 9.52 -7.00
CA THR A 111 -1.93 8.20 -7.42
C THR A 111 -1.14 7.02 -6.84
N LEU A 112 0.20 7.14 -6.75
CA LEU A 112 1.03 6.11 -6.12
C LEU A 112 0.80 6.10 -4.61
N ASN A 113 0.64 7.27 -3.99
CA ASN A 113 0.32 7.39 -2.56
C ASN A 113 -1.01 6.69 -2.23
N ASP A 114 -2.06 6.89 -3.02
CA ASP A 114 -3.33 6.15 -2.87
C ASP A 114 -3.11 4.64 -2.94
N SER A 115 -2.38 4.18 -3.97
CA SER A 115 -2.13 2.76 -4.17
C SER A 115 -1.37 2.13 -3.00
N ALA A 116 -0.34 2.82 -2.47
CA ALA A 116 0.44 2.35 -1.32
C ALA A 116 -0.41 2.30 -0.03
N LEU A 117 -1.23 3.32 0.21
CA LEU A 117 -2.15 3.40 1.35
C LEU A 117 -3.20 2.28 1.29
N ARG A 118 -3.82 2.06 0.12
CA ARG A 118 -4.81 0.98 -0.08
C ARG A 118 -4.19 -0.40 0.04
N ALA A 119 -2.95 -0.58 -0.45
CA ALA A 119 -2.20 -1.82 -0.30
C ALA A 119 -1.83 -2.12 1.17
N GLY A 120 -1.86 -1.11 2.05
CA GLY A 120 -1.56 -1.26 3.47
C GLY A 120 -0.06 -1.44 3.75
N ILE A 121 0.79 -0.90 2.87
CA ILE A 121 2.26 -1.01 2.95
C ILE A 121 2.92 0.23 3.57
N VAL A 122 2.13 1.25 3.93
CA VAL A 122 2.63 2.50 4.54
C VAL A 122 2.54 2.39 6.06
N GLN A 123 3.66 2.66 6.75
CA GLN A 123 3.73 2.64 8.23
C GLN A 123 3.65 4.05 8.84
N GLU A 124 4.23 5.05 8.18
CA GLU A 124 4.30 6.43 8.65
C GLU A 124 3.98 7.40 7.50
N VAL A 125 3.31 8.49 7.83
CA VAL A 125 3.07 9.63 6.94
C VAL A 125 3.72 10.86 7.56
N GLN A 126 4.57 11.53 6.78
CA GLN A 126 5.07 12.87 7.10
C GLN A 126 4.46 13.87 6.13
N ALA A 127 3.64 14.80 6.64
CA ALA A 127 3.01 15.84 5.85
C ALA A 127 3.68 17.18 6.14
N PHE A 128 4.08 17.87 5.08
CA PHE A 128 4.64 19.22 5.14
C PHE A 128 3.62 20.21 4.60
N ILE A 129 3.26 21.20 5.41
CA ILE A 129 2.24 22.20 5.09
C ILE A 129 2.91 23.56 5.07
N ALA A 130 2.98 24.17 3.88
CA ALA A 130 3.43 25.54 3.70
C ALA A 130 2.26 26.53 3.88
N PRO A 131 2.51 27.78 4.32
CA PRO A 131 1.48 28.81 4.49
C PRO A 131 1.06 29.41 3.13
N LYS A 132 0.60 28.56 2.20
CA LYS A 132 0.24 28.93 0.82
C LYS A 132 -1.07 28.28 0.40
N LEU A 133 -1.89 29.02 -0.36
CA LEU A 133 -3.19 28.56 -0.85
C LEU A 133 -3.20 28.61 -2.39
N PHE A 134 -3.34 27.45 -3.04
CA PHE A 134 -3.31 27.36 -4.50
C PHE A 134 -4.73 27.30 -5.09
N GLY A 135 -5.66 26.60 -4.43
CA GLY A 135 -7.00 26.33 -4.95
C GLY A 135 -6.98 25.47 -6.22
N GLY A 136 -8.12 25.43 -6.93
CA GLY A 136 -8.25 24.76 -8.23
C GLY A 136 -8.95 23.41 -8.18
N MET A 137 -10.05 23.28 -8.93
CA MET A 137 -10.88 22.06 -9.01
C MET A 137 -10.11 20.85 -9.54
N ASN A 138 -9.14 21.09 -10.44
CA ASN A 138 -8.31 20.05 -11.05
C ASN A 138 -6.87 20.06 -10.52
N SER A 139 -6.64 20.71 -9.36
CA SER A 139 -5.32 20.76 -8.74
C SER A 139 -4.90 19.38 -8.22
N LYS A 140 -3.59 19.17 -8.16
CA LYS A 140 -3.01 17.94 -7.64
C LYS A 140 -3.11 17.90 -6.11
N THR A 141 -3.48 16.74 -5.57
CA THR A 141 -3.60 16.51 -4.13
C THR A 141 -2.52 15.53 -3.63
N PRO A 142 -2.19 15.53 -2.33
CA PRO A 142 -1.19 14.60 -1.78
C PRO A 142 -1.57 13.12 -1.92
N VAL A 143 -2.87 12.81 -1.92
CA VAL A 143 -3.43 11.48 -2.18
C VAL A 143 -4.55 11.66 -3.21
N GLU A 144 -4.42 11.01 -4.36
CA GLU A 144 -5.40 11.02 -5.45
C GLU A 144 -6.14 9.67 -5.49
N GLY A 145 -6.30 9.08 -6.68
CA GLY A 145 -6.85 7.73 -6.85
C GLY A 145 -8.35 7.66 -6.68
N ILE A 146 -8.83 6.45 -6.33
CA ILE A 146 -10.26 6.13 -6.23
C ILE A 146 -10.90 6.82 -5.01
N GLY A 147 -10.10 7.07 -3.97
CA GLY A 147 -10.58 7.60 -2.70
C GLY A 147 -11.48 6.63 -1.94
N VAL A 148 -12.18 7.15 -0.94
CA VAL A 148 -13.13 6.41 -0.11
C VAL A 148 -14.48 7.13 -0.08
N ARG A 149 -15.56 6.37 0.07
CA ARG A 149 -16.91 6.95 0.08
C ARG A 149 -17.29 7.50 1.46
N PHE A 150 -16.86 6.82 2.52
CA PHE A 150 -17.22 7.18 3.89
C PHE A 150 -15.97 7.45 4.76
N PRO A 151 -16.03 8.41 5.71
CA PRO A 151 -14.91 8.67 6.63
C PRO A 151 -14.45 7.44 7.43
N SER A 152 -15.35 6.50 7.71
CA SER A 152 -15.03 5.23 8.41
C SER A 152 -14.17 4.27 7.57
N GLU A 153 -14.08 4.47 6.26
CA GLU A 153 -13.26 3.69 5.34
C GLU A 153 -11.87 4.31 5.12
N ALA A 154 -11.68 5.56 5.57
CA ALA A 154 -10.43 6.28 5.43
C ALA A 154 -9.29 5.61 6.22
N VAL A 155 -8.06 5.79 5.72
CA VAL A 155 -6.87 5.37 6.46
C VAL A 155 -6.77 6.21 7.74
N LYS A 156 -6.84 5.55 8.89
CA LYS A 156 -6.74 6.21 10.18
C LYS A 156 -5.28 6.48 10.51
N LEU A 157 -4.99 7.73 10.85
CA LEU A 157 -3.67 8.19 11.27
C LEU A 157 -3.69 8.51 12.76
N LYS A 158 -2.59 8.22 13.45
CA LYS A 158 -2.32 8.70 14.80
C LYS A 158 -1.18 9.70 14.72
N CYS A 159 -1.48 10.98 14.98
CA CYS A 159 -0.44 12.01 15.07
C CYS A 159 0.51 11.67 16.22
N THR A 160 1.81 11.68 15.94
CA THR A 160 2.87 11.37 16.90
C THR A 160 3.79 12.55 17.16
N ASP A 161 3.93 13.47 16.20
CA ASP A 161 4.76 14.67 16.34
C ASP A 161 4.24 15.80 15.43
N ILE A 162 4.38 17.04 15.91
CA ILE A 162 4.14 18.25 15.12
C ILE A 162 5.28 19.22 15.42
N CYS A 163 5.99 19.68 14.38
CA CYS A 163 7.03 20.68 14.54
C CYS A 163 7.01 21.70 13.41
N GLN A 164 7.58 22.88 13.68
CA GLN A 164 7.76 23.93 12.69
C GLN A 164 9.16 23.82 12.07
N ILE A 165 9.25 23.95 10.75
CA ILE A 165 10.51 23.94 9.98
C ILE A 165 10.51 25.19 9.10
N GLY A 166 11.25 26.22 9.52
CA GLY A 166 11.14 27.53 8.88
C GLY A 166 9.72 28.08 9.04
N GLU A 167 9.04 28.36 7.92
CA GLU A 167 7.64 28.80 7.89
C GLU A 167 6.64 27.65 7.72
N ASP A 168 7.13 26.43 7.44
CA ASP A 168 6.31 25.26 7.19
C ASP A 168 6.04 24.48 8.49
N ILE A 169 4.97 23.69 8.49
CA ILE A 169 4.64 22.75 9.57
C ILE A 169 4.84 21.33 9.07
N ARG A 170 5.58 20.52 9.83
CA ARG A 170 5.65 19.07 9.64
C ARG A 170 4.73 18.37 10.64
N ILE A 171 3.88 17.49 10.14
CA ILE A 171 3.05 16.58 10.93
C ILE A 171 3.51 15.16 10.66
N THR A 172 3.94 14.45 11.70
CA THR A 172 4.30 13.02 11.61
C THR A 172 3.18 12.18 12.20
N CYS A 173 2.75 11.18 11.45
CA CYS A 173 1.65 10.29 11.83
C CYS A 173 1.99 8.83 11.59
N GLN A 174 1.67 7.97 12.55
CA GLN A 174 1.65 6.53 12.34
C GLN A 174 0.34 6.09 11.68
N VAL A 175 0.43 5.17 10.72
CA VAL A 175 -0.74 4.54 10.11
C VAL A 175 -1.31 3.50 11.06
N CYS A 176 -2.57 3.67 11.47
CA CYS A 176 -3.25 2.69 12.31
C CYS A 176 -3.58 1.46 11.46
N GLY A 177 -3.19 0.26 11.93
CA GLY A 177 -3.58 -0.98 11.28
C GLY A 177 -5.11 -1.10 11.17
N LYS A 178 -5.61 -1.61 10.05
CA LYS A 178 -7.03 -1.95 9.92
C LYS A 178 -7.35 -3.03 10.95
N ASP A 179 -8.23 -2.71 11.91
CA ASP A 179 -8.69 -3.67 12.90
C ASP A 179 -9.37 -4.84 12.16
N ARG A 180 -8.67 -5.98 12.10
CA ARG A 180 -9.13 -7.21 11.44
C ARG A 180 -10.44 -7.75 12.05
N ARG A 181 -10.93 -7.20 13.17
CA ARG A 181 -12.14 -7.65 13.87
C ARG A 181 -13.46 -7.25 13.20
N SER A 182 -13.46 -6.28 12.28
CA SER A 182 -14.71 -5.77 11.69
C SER A 182 -15.29 -6.66 10.56
N HIS A 183 -14.50 -7.56 9.96
CA HIS A 183 -15.00 -8.54 8.98
C HIS A 183 -15.76 -9.71 9.60
N VAL A 184 -15.46 -10.07 10.86
CA VAL A 184 -16.13 -11.19 11.55
C VAL A 184 -17.56 -10.82 11.97
N TYR A 185 -17.83 -9.55 12.25
CA TYR A 185 -19.17 -9.09 12.65
C TYR A 185 -20.14 -8.86 11.49
N ARG A 186 -19.65 -8.60 10.25
CA ARG A 186 -20.53 -8.48 9.08
C ARG A 186 -21.08 -9.83 8.60
N ASN A 187 -20.32 -10.93 8.74
CA ASN A 187 -20.82 -12.26 8.36
C ASN A 187 -21.83 -12.84 9.37
N ARG A 188 -21.69 -12.59 10.67
CA ARG A 188 -22.66 -13.07 11.69
C ARG A 188 -24.06 -12.44 11.62
N ARG A 189 -24.22 -11.29 10.95
CA ARG A 189 -25.53 -10.65 10.74
C ARG A 189 -26.27 -11.17 9.50
N ARG A 190 -25.55 -11.71 8.51
CA ARG A 190 -26.18 -12.34 7.34
C ARG A 190 -26.67 -13.76 7.65
N GLU A 191 -25.93 -14.52 8.45
CA GLU A 191 -26.36 -15.89 8.84
C GLU A 191 -27.55 -15.91 9.80
N ARG A 192 -27.71 -14.87 10.65
CA ARG A 192 -28.83 -14.79 11.60
C ARG A 192 -30.18 -14.37 10.97
N ASN A 193 -30.18 -13.84 9.76
CA ASN A 193 -31.39 -13.41 9.05
C ASN A 193 -31.75 -14.32 7.87
N ASN A 194 -31.16 -15.52 7.78
CA ASN A 194 -31.55 -16.52 6.78
C ASN A 194 -32.72 -17.38 7.30
N PRO A 195 -33.93 -17.31 6.70
CA PRO A 195 -35.10 -18.09 7.15
C PRO A 195 -34.90 -19.61 7.08
N LEU A 196 -33.89 -20.07 6.32
CA LEU A 196 -33.59 -21.49 6.11
C LEU A 196 -32.85 -22.14 7.29
N TYR A 197 -32.33 -21.37 8.26
CA TYR A 197 -31.55 -21.93 9.38
C TYR A 197 -32.38 -22.18 10.66
N THR A 198 -33.62 -21.68 10.73
CA THR A 198 -34.50 -21.84 11.91
C THR A 198 -35.40 -23.08 11.86
N ALA A 199 -35.41 -23.84 10.75
CA ALA A 199 -36.26 -25.03 10.61
C ALA A 199 -35.66 -26.31 11.21
N ASP A 200 -34.34 -26.38 11.41
CA ASP A 200 -33.63 -27.62 11.72
C ASP A 200 -33.47 -27.92 13.24
N ARG A 201 -34.08 -27.11 14.12
CA ARG A 201 -34.07 -27.34 15.58
C ARG A 201 -35.38 -27.85 16.17
N ARG A 202 -36.43 -28.07 15.38
CA ARG A 202 -37.72 -28.60 15.88
C ARG A 202 -37.94 -30.10 15.67
N ILE A 203 -36.97 -30.85 15.15
CA ILE A 203 -37.15 -32.28 14.79
C ILE A 203 -36.33 -33.24 15.67
N ARG A 204 -35.62 -32.75 16.71
CA ARG A 204 -34.78 -33.61 17.60
C ARG A 204 -35.21 -33.67 19.06
N SER A 205 -36.51 -33.53 19.34
CA SER A 205 -37.03 -33.71 20.71
C SER A 205 -38.36 -34.46 20.73
N SER A 206 -38.38 -35.67 20.19
CA SER A 206 -39.45 -36.64 20.43
C SER A 206 -39.00 -38.03 20.00
N GLY A 207 -38.68 -38.91 20.95
CA GLY A 207 -38.49 -40.33 20.68
C GLY A 207 -37.65 -41.09 21.70
N SER A 208 -38.34 -41.95 22.46
CA SER A 208 -37.87 -43.15 23.19
C SER A 208 -36.95 -42.96 24.41
N GLU A 209 -37.13 -43.62 25.56
CA GLU A 209 -38.22 -44.43 26.12
C GLU A 209 -37.87 -44.74 27.59
N SER A 210 -38.92 -45.03 28.36
CA SER A 210 -38.98 -45.55 29.74
C SER A 210 -38.30 -46.91 29.91
N GLU A 211 -37.61 -47.19 31.02
CA GLU A 211 -38.00 -48.05 32.17
C GLU A 211 -36.64 -48.48 32.80
N LYS A 212 -36.40 -48.69 34.10
CA LYS A 212 -37.18 -49.36 35.17
C LYS A 212 -36.54 -49.06 36.54
N SER A 213 -37.34 -49.27 37.57
CA SER A 213 -37.15 -49.09 39.00
C SER A 213 -36.10 -49.98 39.66
N THR A 214 -35.51 -49.52 40.78
CA THR A 214 -35.69 -50.05 42.16
C THR A 214 -34.60 -49.55 43.13
N GLY A 215 -34.98 -49.29 44.39
CA GLY A 215 -34.10 -49.61 45.53
C GLY A 215 -33.43 -48.47 46.32
N ARG A 216 -34.19 -47.84 47.21
CA ARG A 216 -33.92 -47.61 48.66
C ARG A 216 -32.49 -47.23 49.17
N HIS A 217 -32.52 -46.16 49.99
CA HIS A 217 -31.90 -45.95 51.32
C HIS A 217 -30.57 -45.16 51.50
N LYS A 218 -30.75 -44.04 52.24
CA LYS A 218 -30.03 -43.52 53.43
C LYS A 218 -28.68 -42.80 53.29
N ASP A 219 -28.73 -41.54 53.74
CA ASP A 219 -27.91 -40.88 54.76
C ASP A 219 -26.39 -41.12 54.73
N TRP A 220 -25.61 -40.10 54.37
CA TRP A 220 -24.84 -39.20 55.28
C TRP A 220 -24.37 -37.98 54.46
#